data_AF-A0A355B615-F1
#
_entry.id   AF-A0A355B615-F1
#
_cell.length_a   1.000
_cell.length_b   1.000
_cell.length_c   1.000
_cell.angle_alpha   90.00
_cell.angle_beta   90.00
_cell.angle_gamma   90.00
#
_symmetry.space_group_name_H-M   'P 1'
#
loop_
_entity.id
_entity.type
_entity.pdbx_description
1 polymer ?
#
loop_
_entity_poly.entity_id
_entity_poly.type
_entity_poly.pdbx_seq_one_letter_code
_entity_poly.pdbx_strand_id
1 'polypeptide(L)'
;MNCDVITFESCSSGRADDVDHIRGALKHIPAERLVITSDCGMGREGMSRRHARYKIASIVQGTNIVRKELGLPEAECRMAEGRYSLTVKE
;
A
#
# COMPACT_ATOMS: atom_id res chain seq x y z
N MET A 1 2.18 8.25 -20.86
CA MET A 1 2.38 7.09 -19.98
C MET A 1 1.02 6.43 -19.85
N ASN A 2 0.83 5.24 -20.42
CA ASN A 2 -0.43 4.48 -20.30
C ASN A 2 -0.27 3.49 -19.14
N CYS A 3 -0.36 4.01 -17.92
CA CYS A 3 -0.40 3.21 -16.70
C CYS A 3 -1.86 3.04 -16.28
N ASP A 4 -2.21 1.83 -15.85
CA ASP A 4 -3.51 1.51 -15.29
C ASP A 4 -3.36 1.57 -13.75
N VAL A 5 -4.24 2.34 -13.11
CA VAL A 5 -4.15 2.65 -11.68
C VAL A 5 -5.07 1.71 -10.90
N ILE A 6 -4.53 0.89 -10.01
CA ILE A 6 -5.33 0.22 -8.98
C ILE A 6 -5.46 1.16 -7.79
N THR A 7 -6.68 1.18 -7.32
CA THR A 7 -7.15 2.04 -6.26
C THR A 7 -7.52 1.18 -5.05
N PHE A 8 -6.88 1.41 -3.89
CA PHE A 8 -7.27 0.78 -2.63
C PHE A 8 -8.32 1.61 -1.88
N GLU A 9 -9.55 1.13 -1.92
CA GLU A 9 -10.77 1.87 -1.56
C GLU A 9 -11.07 1.93 -0.05
N SER A 10 -10.67 0.91 0.73
CA SER A 10 -11.16 0.81 2.10
C SER A 10 -10.28 1.50 3.14
N CYS A 11 -10.87 2.37 3.97
CA CYS A 11 -10.22 2.98 5.13
C CYS A 11 -9.74 1.92 6.16
N SER A 12 -10.39 0.75 6.15
CA SER A 12 -10.11 -0.39 7.01
C SER A 12 -9.20 -1.46 6.38
N SER A 13 -8.74 -1.30 5.13
CA SER A 13 -7.95 -2.36 4.47
C SER A 13 -6.60 -2.53 5.15
N GLY A 14 -6.29 -3.78 5.49
CA GLY A 14 -5.01 -4.18 6.04
C GLY A 14 -4.07 -4.72 4.96
N ARG A 15 -2.85 -5.08 5.39
CA ARG A 15 -1.81 -5.66 4.52
C ARG A 15 -2.26 -6.90 3.76
N ALA A 16 -3.09 -7.75 4.37
CA ALA A 16 -3.59 -8.97 3.72
C ALA A 16 -4.57 -8.63 2.58
N ASP A 17 -5.52 -7.74 2.86
CA ASP A 17 -6.50 -7.27 1.87
C ASP A 17 -5.81 -6.60 0.68
N ASP A 18 -4.77 -5.79 0.95
CA ASP A 18 -4.01 -5.10 -0.08
C ASP A 18 -3.32 -6.09 -1.04
N VAL A 19 -2.78 -7.20 -0.52
CA VAL A 19 -2.14 -8.24 -1.33
C VAL A 19 -3.13 -8.91 -2.28
N ASP A 20 -4.32 -9.27 -1.78
CA ASP A 20 -5.32 -9.98 -2.58
C ASP A 20 -5.90 -9.10 -3.69
N HIS A 21 -6.08 -7.80 -3.43
CA HIS A 21 -6.45 -6.83 -4.45
C HIS A 21 -5.38 -6.69 -5.54
N ILE A 22 -4.08 -6.62 -5.18
CA ILE A 22 -2.99 -6.54 -6.18
C ILE A 22 -3.00 -7.80 -7.05
N ARG A 23 -3.10 -8.99 -6.45
CA ARG A 23 -3.17 -10.26 -7.20
C ARG A 23 -4.39 -10.31 -8.11
N GLY A 24 -5.54 -9.82 -7.63
CA GLY A 24 -6.76 -9.74 -8.41
C GLY A 24 -6.59 -8.91 -9.67
N ALA A 25 -5.95 -7.77 -9.55
CA ALA A 25 -5.77 -6.86 -10.67
C ALA A 25 -4.62 -7.23 -11.62
N LEU A 26 -3.59 -7.96 -11.16
CA LEU A 26 -2.57 -8.55 -12.03
C LEU A 26 -3.17 -9.53 -13.06
N LYS A 27 -4.41 -10.00 -12.87
CA LYS A 27 -5.17 -10.78 -13.87
C LYS A 27 -5.61 -9.95 -15.07
N HIS A 28 -5.67 -8.62 -14.93
CA HIS A 28 -6.20 -7.70 -15.93
C HIS A 28 -5.16 -6.71 -16.44
N ILE A 29 -4.21 -6.31 -15.57
CA ILE A 29 -3.20 -5.29 -15.86
C ILE A 29 -1.81 -5.94 -15.71
N PRO A 30 -0.92 -5.82 -16.70
CA PRO A 30 0.45 -6.32 -16.55
C PRO A 30 1.20 -5.52 -15.48
N ALA A 31 2.07 -6.19 -14.71
CA ALA A 31 2.79 -5.59 -13.59
C ALA A 31 3.56 -4.31 -13.96
N GLU A 32 4.05 -4.21 -15.20
CA GLU A 32 4.79 -3.05 -15.72
C GLU A 32 3.95 -1.78 -15.86
N ARG A 33 2.63 -1.93 -16.04
CA ARG A 33 1.69 -0.81 -16.18
C ARG A 33 0.96 -0.49 -14.89
N LEU A 34 1.14 -1.33 -13.88
CA LEU A 34 0.34 -1.27 -12.69
C LEU A 34 0.87 -0.24 -11.70
N VAL A 35 0.06 0.79 -11.44
CA VAL A 35 0.34 1.78 -10.39
C VAL A 35 -0.56 1.52 -9.19
N ILE A 36 0.06 1.48 -8.01
CA ILE A 36 -0.60 1.21 -6.75
C ILE A 36 -0.79 2.52 -5.97
N THR A 37 -2.03 2.88 -5.64
CA THR A 37 -2.35 4.13 -4.91
C THR A 37 -3.59 3.99 -4.03
N SER A 38 -3.82 4.97 -3.16
CA SER A 38 -5.10 5.16 -2.45
C SER A 38 -6.17 5.74 -3.38
N ASP A 39 -7.43 5.42 -3.09
CA ASP A 39 -8.62 5.86 -3.84
C ASP A 39 -8.95 7.34 -3.71
N CYS A 40 -8.82 7.85 -2.50
CA CYS A 40 -9.22 9.17 -2.13
C CYS A 40 -8.10 9.83 -1.33
N GLY A 41 -8.13 11.16 -1.31
CA GLY A 41 -7.26 11.91 -0.45
C GLY A 41 -7.55 11.57 1.01
N MET A 42 -6.51 11.20 1.75
CA MET A 42 -6.55 10.83 3.17
C MET A 42 -6.89 11.99 4.14
N GLY A 43 -7.50 13.08 3.63
CA GLY A 43 -7.73 14.32 4.36
C GLY A 43 -9.19 14.76 4.49
N ARG A 44 -10.13 14.22 3.69
CA ARG A 44 -11.54 14.65 3.70
C ARG A 44 -12.44 13.85 4.66
N GLU A 45 -12.19 12.55 4.83
CA GLU A 45 -13.06 11.60 5.55
C GLU A 45 -12.75 11.48 7.06
N GLY A 46 -12.13 12.50 7.68
CA GLY A 46 -11.79 12.44 9.11
C GLY A 46 -10.74 11.38 9.48
N MET A 47 -10.03 10.82 8.50
CA MET A 47 -8.97 9.84 8.76
C MET A 47 -7.83 10.51 9.54
N SER A 48 -7.57 10.00 10.74
CA SER A 48 -6.47 10.53 11.56
C SER A 48 -5.14 10.36 10.82
N ARG A 49 -4.20 11.28 11.05
CA ARG A 49 -2.82 11.18 10.52
C ARG A 49 -2.16 9.83 10.88
N ARG A 50 -2.58 9.22 11.99
CA ARG A 50 -2.12 7.90 12.44
C ARG A 50 -2.66 6.80 11.53
N HIS A 51 -3.96 6.78 11.23
CA HIS A 51 -4.54 5.79 10.32
C HIS A 51 -3.97 5.93 8.90
N ALA A 52 -3.86 7.16 8.39
CA ALA A 52 -3.22 7.43 7.10
C ALA A 52 -1.80 6.86 7.02
N ARG A 53 -1.01 7.09 8.07
CA ARG A 53 0.36 6.59 8.16
C ARG A 53 0.44 5.06 8.12
N TYR A 54 -0.40 4.36 8.90
CA TYR A 54 -0.43 2.91 8.91
C TYR A 54 -0.93 2.33 7.58
N LYS A 55 -1.92 2.99 6.93
CA LYS A 55 -2.42 2.56 5.62
C LYS A 55 -1.34 2.64 4.55
N ILE A 56 -0.60 3.75 4.47
CA ILE A 56 0.52 3.87 3.52
C ILE A 56 1.60 2.81 3.78
N ALA A 57 1.91 2.52 5.05
CA ALA A 57 2.87 1.47 5.39
C ALA A 57 2.38 0.07 4.97
N SER A 58 1.10 -0.25 5.22
CA SER A 58 0.48 -1.52 4.79
C SER A 58 0.50 -1.68 3.28
N ILE A 59 0.20 -0.62 2.51
CA ILE A 59 0.23 -0.64 1.05
C ILE A 59 1.63 -0.98 0.53
N VAL A 60 2.68 -0.32 1.04
CA VAL A 60 4.06 -0.58 0.60
C VAL A 60 4.47 -2.01 0.97
N GLN A 61 4.16 -2.45 2.18
CA GLN A 61 4.50 -3.80 2.64
C GLN A 61 3.74 -4.89 1.89
N GLY A 62 2.45 -4.69 1.59
CA GLY A 62 1.65 -5.59 0.77
C GLY A 62 2.18 -5.67 -0.67
N THR A 63 2.55 -4.52 -1.23
CA THR A 63 3.19 -4.46 -2.56
C THR A 63 4.50 -5.22 -2.59
N ASN A 64 5.32 -5.15 -1.54
CA ASN A 64 6.58 -5.89 -1.46
C ASN A 64 6.38 -7.40 -1.43
N ILE A 65 5.33 -7.89 -0.76
CA ILE A 65 5.00 -9.33 -0.77
C ILE A 65 4.77 -9.80 -2.21
N VAL A 66 3.96 -9.07 -2.98
CA VAL A 66 3.68 -9.42 -4.39
C VAL A 66 4.92 -9.21 -5.27
N ARG A 67 5.73 -8.17 -5.03
CA ARG A 67 6.98 -7.97 -5.75
C ARG A 67 7.94 -9.14 -5.54
N LYS A 68 8.03 -9.66 -4.33
CA LYS A 68 8.83 -10.84 -4.01
C LYS A 68 8.32 -12.09 -4.73
N GLU A 69 7.00 -12.28 -4.82
CA GLU A 69 6.38 -13.35 -5.61
C GLU A 69 6.73 -13.26 -7.11
N LEU A 70 6.84 -12.04 -7.63
CA LEU A 70 7.17 -11.76 -9.03
C LEU A 70 8.69 -11.69 -9.32
N GLY A 71 9.55 -11.81 -8.29
CA GLY A 71 11.01 -11.64 -8.45
C GLY A 71 11.45 -10.19 -8.73
N LEU A 72 10.62 -9.21 -8.39
CA LEU A 72 10.87 -7.78 -8.56
C LEU A 72 11.57 -7.17 -7.33
N PRO A 73 12.33 -6.07 -7.48
CA PRO A 73 12.98 -5.42 -6.36
C PRO A 73 11.96 -4.82 -5.38
N GLU A 74 12.11 -5.17 -4.10
CA GLU A 74 11.32 -4.62 -3.00
C GLU A 74 11.67 -3.14 -2.75
N ALA A 75 10.68 -2.36 -2.31
CA ALA A 75 10.89 -0.98 -1.88
C ALA A 75 11.11 -0.90 -0.37
N GLU A 76 12.05 -0.07 0.09
CA GLU A 76 12.23 0.17 1.52
C GLU A 76 10.99 0.86 2.11
N CYS A 77 10.36 0.24 3.11
CA CYS A 77 9.27 0.85 3.86
C CYS A 77 9.77 1.41 5.19
N ARG A 78 10.41 2.59 5.16
CA ARG A 78 10.94 3.24 6.38
C ARG A 78 9.89 3.38 7.49
N MET A 79 8.66 3.68 7.10
CA MET A 79 7.55 3.82 8.04
C MET A 79 7.21 2.56 8.84
N ALA A 80 7.68 1.39 8.40
CA ALA A 80 7.52 0.14 9.12
C ALA A 80 8.54 -0.03 10.26
N GLU A 81 9.60 0.78 10.29
CA GLU A 81 10.56 0.73 11.38
C GLU A 81 9.93 1.28 12.67
N GLY A 82 10.13 0.56 13.78
CA GLY A 82 9.56 0.92 15.08
C GLY A 82 9.93 2.33 15.55
N ARG A 83 11.09 2.86 15.13
CA ARG A 83 11.55 4.22 15.46
C ARG A 83 10.62 5.34 14.97
N TYR A 84 9.81 5.09 13.94
CA TYR A 84 8.83 6.06 13.43
C TYR A 84 7.42 5.81 13.98
N SER A 85 7.27 4.83 14.89
CA SER A 85 6.02 4.59 15.59
C SER A 85 5.75 5.72 16.59
N LEU A 86 4.52 6.21 16.58
CA LEU A 86 4.05 7.24 17.50
C LEU A 86 3.92 6.75 18.96
N THR A 87 4.22 5.49 19.22
CA THR A 87 4.10 4.85 20.54
C THR A 87 5.45 4.61 21.20
N VAL A 88 6.56 4.81 20.49
CA VAL A 88 7.90 4.66 21.07
C VAL A 88 8.21 5.93 21.85
N LYS A 89 8.40 5.80 23.17
CA LYS A 89 8.99 6.85 24.00
C LYS A 89 10.50 6.83 23.76
N GLU A 90 11.09 8.01 23.59
CA GLU A 90 12.54 8.22 23.59
C GLU A 90 13.22 7.62 24.82
#